data_AF-A0AAW9I9J6-F1
#
_entry.id   AF-A0AAW9I9J6-F1
#
_cell.length_a   1.000
_cell.length_b   1.000
_cell.length_c   1.000
_cell.angle_alpha   90.00
_cell.angle_beta   90.00
_cell.angle_gamma   90.00
#
_symmetry.space_group_name_H-M   'P 1'
#
loop_
_entity.id
_entity.type
_entity.pdbx_description
1 polymer ?
#
loop_
_entity_poly.entity_id
_entity_poly.type
_entity_poly.pdbx_seq_one_letter_code
_entity_poly.pdbx_strand_id
1 'polypeptide(L)'
;VAHILEEMGLEVVGTHGTTAALALLNDAVKKGGVMACSHVGGLSGAFIPVSEDAGMIDAVLNGSLNLEKLEAMTAICSVGLDMIAVPGDTPAETIAAMIADESAIGMINNKTTAVRVIPAPGCKVGDLVEFGGLLGTAPVMPVNKYSSSLFI
;
A
#
# COMPACT_ATOMS: atom_id res chain seq x y z
N VAL A 1 -2.13 1.25 -11.59
CA VAL A 1 -1.96 -0.16 -11.16
C VAL A 1 -3.28 -0.83 -10.89
N ALA A 2 -4.22 -0.19 -10.17
CA ALA A 2 -5.53 -0.78 -9.87
C ALA A 2 -6.24 -1.33 -11.12
N HIS A 3 -6.43 -0.48 -12.14
CA HIS A 3 -7.09 -0.89 -13.38
C HIS A 3 -6.34 -2.01 -14.12
N ILE A 4 -5.00 -2.10 -14.01
CA ILE A 4 -4.24 -3.21 -14.63
C ILE A 4 -4.65 -4.53 -13.97
N LEU A 5 -4.80 -4.54 -12.64
CA LEU A 5 -5.21 -5.73 -11.90
C LEU A 5 -6.67 -6.10 -12.20
N GLU A 6 -7.53 -5.12 -12.44
CA GLU A 6 -8.93 -5.32 -12.85
C GLU A 6 -9.01 -5.91 -14.27
N GLU A 7 -8.21 -5.40 -15.21
CA GLU A 7 -8.10 -5.96 -16.57
C GLU A 7 -7.51 -7.38 -16.60
N MET A 8 -6.83 -7.82 -15.54
CA MET A 8 -6.43 -9.23 -15.38
C MET A 8 -7.60 -10.15 -15.01
N GLY A 9 -8.81 -9.61 -14.84
CA GLY A 9 -10.04 -10.35 -14.56
C GLY A 9 -10.59 -10.19 -13.13
N LEU A 10 -10.14 -9.18 -12.38
CA LEU A 10 -10.73 -8.82 -11.09
C LEU A 10 -11.86 -7.81 -11.31
N GLU A 11 -12.97 -7.96 -10.58
CA GLU A 11 -14.04 -6.97 -10.63
C GLU A 11 -13.60 -5.61 -10.05
N VAL A 12 -12.85 -5.65 -8.95
CA VAL A 12 -12.31 -4.46 -8.28
C VAL A 12 -11.02 -4.80 -7.55
N VAL A 13 -10.05 -3.90 -7.55
CA VAL A 13 -8.83 -4.09 -6.75
C VAL A 13 -9.14 -4.19 -5.25
N GLY A 14 -8.43 -5.08 -4.56
CA GLY A 14 -8.63 -5.36 -3.14
C GLY A 14 -9.47 -6.63 -2.87
N THR A 15 -10.22 -7.12 -3.86
CA THR A 15 -10.93 -8.40 -3.76
C THR A 15 -9.99 -9.61 -3.66
N HIS A 16 -10.55 -10.80 -3.40
CA HIS A 16 -9.79 -12.06 -3.42
C HIS A 16 -9.15 -12.29 -4.79
N GLY A 17 -7.90 -12.75 -4.81
CA GLY A 17 -7.12 -12.86 -6.05
C GLY A 17 -6.25 -11.64 -6.37
N THR A 18 -6.54 -10.45 -5.83
CA THR A 18 -5.73 -9.23 -6.05
C THR A 18 -4.24 -9.45 -5.76
N THR A 19 -3.93 -10.08 -4.63
CA THR A 19 -2.56 -10.37 -4.20
C THR A 19 -1.84 -11.30 -5.19
N ALA A 20 -2.54 -12.28 -5.77
CA ALA A 20 -1.97 -13.19 -6.76
C ALA A 20 -1.79 -12.51 -8.13
N ALA A 21 -2.76 -11.72 -8.58
CA ALA A 21 -2.65 -10.92 -9.80
C ALA A 21 -1.46 -9.95 -9.72
N LEU A 22 -1.31 -9.27 -8.58
CA LEU A 22 -0.18 -8.40 -8.31
C LEU A 22 1.16 -9.15 -8.35
N ALA A 23 1.20 -10.39 -7.83
CA ALA A 23 2.39 -11.23 -7.90
C ALA A 23 2.82 -11.53 -9.33
N LEU A 24 1.86 -11.93 -10.17
CA LEU A 24 2.09 -12.20 -11.58
C LEU A 24 2.59 -10.94 -12.32
N LEU A 25 1.96 -9.79 -12.06
CA LEU A 25 2.37 -8.53 -12.64
C LEU A 25 3.81 -8.16 -12.23
N ASN A 26 4.11 -8.25 -10.94
CA ASN A 26 5.42 -7.87 -10.41
C ASN A 26 6.55 -8.78 -10.94
N ASP A 27 6.31 -10.09 -11.02
CA ASP A 27 7.26 -11.05 -11.58
C ASP A 27 7.52 -10.78 -13.07
N ALA A 28 6.45 -10.53 -13.85
CA ALA A 28 6.57 -10.21 -15.27
C ALA A 28 7.37 -8.91 -15.50
N VAL A 29 7.10 -7.85 -14.73
CA VAL A 29 7.83 -6.58 -14.83
C VAL A 29 9.30 -6.75 -14.44
N LYS A 30 9.59 -7.48 -13.36
CA LYS A 30 10.98 -7.75 -12.94
C LYS A 30 11.76 -8.52 -14.00
N LYS A 31 11.19 -9.59 -14.54
CA LYS A 31 11.82 -10.39 -15.61
C LYS A 31 12.01 -9.56 -16.88
N GLY A 32 11.03 -8.75 -17.26
CA GLY A 32 11.14 -7.83 -18.39
C GLY A 32 12.28 -6.82 -18.20
N GLY A 33 12.40 -6.24 -17.01
CA GLY A 33 13.49 -5.30 -16.67
C GLY A 33 14.87 -5.94 -16.74
N VAL A 34 15.03 -7.14 -16.16
CA VAL A 34 16.31 -7.89 -16.18
C VAL A 34 16.69 -8.33 -17.61
N MET A 35 15.70 -8.65 -18.46
CA MET A 35 15.96 -8.97 -19.86
C MET A 35 16.47 -7.77 -20.66
N ALA A 36 16.06 -6.54 -20.30
CA ALA A 36 16.41 -5.34 -21.05
C ALA A 36 17.82 -4.81 -20.72
N CYS A 37 18.32 -4.99 -19.49
CA CYS A 37 19.61 -4.45 -19.05
C CYS A 37 20.30 -5.34 -18.02
N SER A 38 21.63 -5.45 -18.11
CA SER A 38 22.49 -6.19 -17.16
C SER A 38 22.76 -5.46 -15.84
N HIS A 39 22.46 -4.16 -15.78
CA HIS A 39 22.43 -3.34 -14.57
C HIS A 39 21.17 -2.48 -14.61
N VAL A 40 20.17 -2.87 -13.84
CA VAL A 40 18.95 -2.08 -13.69
C VAL A 40 19.18 -1.11 -12.53
N GLY A 41 19.44 0.15 -12.84
CA GLY A 41 19.38 1.23 -11.85
C GLY A 41 17.93 1.70 -11.73
N GLY A 42 17.24 1.35 -10.63
CA GLY A 42 15.86 1.78 -10.37
C GLY A 42 14.94 0.68 -9.83
N LEU A 43 13.70 1.06 -9.50
CA LEU A 43 12.68 0.13 -8.99
C LEU A 43 12.03 -0.62 -10.16
N SER A 44 12.27 -1.93 -10.27
CA SER A 44 11.49 -2.81 -11.17
C SER A 44 10.42 -3.52 -10.35
N GLY A 45 9.24 -2.90 -10.24
CA GLY A 45 8.10 -3.51 -9.59
C GLY A 45 6.85 -2.65 -9.55
N ALA A 46 5.74 -3.27 -9.16
CA ALA A 46 4.47 -2.56 -8.99
C ALA A 46 4.53 -1.66 -7.74
N PHE A 47 4.21 -0.39 -7.93
CA PHE A 47 4.08 0.62 -6.89
C PHE A 47 2.61 0.76 -6.51
N ILE A 48 2.29 0.84 -5.21
CA ILE A 48 0.90 0.91 -4.71
C ILE A 48 0.70 2.17 -3.84
N PRO A 49 0.86 3.38 -4.41
CA PRO A 49 0.60 4.62 -3.69
C PRO A 49 -0.91 4.88 -3.66
N VAL A 50 -1.53 4.77 -2.49
CA VAL A 50 -3.00 4.97 -2.39
C VAL A 50 -3.40 6.36 -2.85
N SER A 51 -2.62 7.40 -2.55
CA SER A 51 -2.98 8.78 -2.89
C SER A 51 -2.74 9.18 -4.36
N GLU A 52 -1.97 8.38 -5.11
CA GLU A 52 -1.50 8.74 -6.46
C GLU A 52 -2.19 7.90 -7.55
N ASP A 53 -2.89 6.81 -7.19
CA ASP A 53 -3.61 5.92 -8.11
C ASP A 53 -5.13 6.04 -7.92
N ALA A 54 -5.82 6.61 -8.91
CA ALA A 54 -7.27 6.85 -8.85
C ALA A 54 -8.09 5.58 -8.57
N GLY A 55 -7.72 4.43 -9.15
CA GLY A 55 -8.45 3.18 -8.90
C GLY A 55 -8.20 2.63 -7.50
N MET A 56 -7.04 2.90 -6.90
CA MET A 56 -6.80 2.59 -5.49
C MET A 56 -7.61 3.49 -4.57
N ILE A 57 -7.72 4.79 -4.87
CA ILE A 57 -8.57 5.73 -4.12
C ILE A 57 -10.02 5.24 -4.16
N ASP A 58 -10.54 4.93 -5.35
CA ASP A 58 -11.92 4.46 -5.53
C ASP A 58 -12.18 3.15 -4.78
N ALA A 59 -11.21 2.23 -4.79
CA ALA A 59 -11.28 0.97 -4.05
C ALA A 59 -11.25 1.14 -2.53
N VAL A 60 -10.55 2.15 -2.02
CA VAL A 60 -10.63 2.49 -0.58
C VAL A 60 -11.98 3.11 -0.25
N LEU A 61 -12.48 4.02 -1.09
CA LEU A 61 -13.76 4.70 -0.88
C LEU A 61 -14.96 3.76 -0.95
N ASN A 62 -14.93 2.77 -1.84
CA ASN A 62 -15.99 1.76 -1.96
C ASN A 62 -15.82 0.60 -0.94
N GLY A 63 -14.69 0.56 -0.22
CA GLY A 63 -14.40 -0.40 0.84
C GLY A 63 -13.85 -1.76 0.37
N SER A 64 -13.53 -1.94 -0.91
CA SER A 64 -12.89 -3.17 -1.41
C SER A 64 -11.42 -3.28 -1.01
N LEU A 65 -10.76 -2.15 -0.75
CA LEU A 65 -9.36 -2.07 -0.34
C LEU A 65 -9.23 -1.52 1.09
N ASN A 66 -8.67 -2.31 1.99
CA ASN A 66 -8.41 -1.96 3.39
C ASN A 66 -6.91 -2.03 3.73
N LEU A 67 -6.55 -1.58 4.93
CA LEU A 67 -5.16 -1.47 5.36
C LEU A 67 -4.48 -2.85 5.43
N GLU A 68 -5.18 -3.86 5.93
CA GLU A 68 -4.68 -5.23 6.03
C GLU A 68 -4.50 -5.89 4.66
N LYS A 69 -5.34 -5.52 3.68
CA LYS A 69 -5.16 -5.97 2.30
C LYS A 69 -3.97 -5.30 1.63
N LEU A 70 -3.74 -4.02 1.90
CA LEU A 70 -2.54 -3.32 1.47
C LEU A 70 -1.30 -3.98 2.05
N GLU A 71 -1.27 -4.28 3.36
CA GLU A 71 -0.22 -5.05 4.04
C GLU A 71 -0.04 -6.45 3.41
N ALA A 72 -1.12 -7.17 3.10
CA ALA A 72 -1.00 -8.45 2.38
C ALA A 72 -0.41 -8.28 0.97
N MET A 73 -0.67 -7.16 0.29
CA MET A 73 -0.08 -6.81 -0.99
C MET A 73 1.39 -6.40 -0.84
N THR A 74 1.78 -5.79 0.28
CA THR A 74 3.18 -5.45 0.57
C THR A 74 4.05 -6.67 0.66
N ALA A 75 3.54 -7.85 1.02
CA ALA A 75 4.31 -9.11 0.98
C ALA A 75 4.94 -9.37 -0.40
N ILE A 76 4.32 -8.90 -1.48
CA ILE A 76 4.75 -9.17 -2.86
C ILE A 76 5.19 -7.90 -3.62
N CYS A 77 4.65 -6.73 -3.28
CA CYS A 77 5.03 -5.42 -3.80
C CYS A 77 6.46 -5.03 -3.42
N SER A 78 7.12 -4.15 -4.15
CA SER A 78 8.51 -3.76 -3.88
C SER A 78 8.71 -2.60 -2.89
N VAL A 79 7.65 -1.92 -2.45
CA VAL A 79 7.79 -0.70 -1.64
C VAL A 79 7.28 -0.86 -0.21
N GLY A 80 6.07 -1.38 0.01
CA GLY A 80 5.46 -1.39 1.35
C GLY A 80 4.22 -0.50 1.42
N LEU A 81 3.85 -0.08 2.62
CA LEU A 81 2.72 0.83 2.87
C LEU A 81 3.09 2.25 2.45
N ASP A 82 2.46 2.77 1.41
CA ASP A 82 2.87 4.02 0.81
C ASP A 82 1.72 5.00 0.55
N MET A 83 1.93 6.26 0.94
CA MET A 83 0.93 7.34 0.89
C MET A 83 -0.42 6.98 1.50
N ILE A 84 -0.40 6.41 2.71
CA ILE A 84 -1.61 6.02 3.42
C ILE A 84 -1.98 7.10 4.42
N ALA A 85 -3.14 7.73 4.24
CA ALA A 85 -3.69 8.65 5.22
C ALA A 85 -4.42 7.89 6.34
N VAL A 86 -4.09 8.19 7.59
CA VAL A 86 -4.75 7.64 8.79
C VAL A 86 -5.29 8.79 9.66
N PRO A 87 -6.22 8.52 10.60
CA PRO A 87 -6.74 9.55 11.48
C PRO A 87 -5.61 10.24 12.26
N GLY A 88 -5.69 11.56 12.41
CA GLY A 88 -4.64 12.33 13.09
C GLY A 88 -4.47 12.03 14.58
N ASP A 89 -5.47 11.37 15.19
CA ASP A 89 -5.44 10.88 16.57
C ASP A 89 -4.92 9.43 16.70
N THR A 90 -4.39 8.86 15.61
CA THR A 90 -3.75 7.54 15.65
C THR A 90 -2.56 7.55 16.63
N PRO A 91 -2.54 6.66 17.64
CA PRO A 91 -1.44 6.61 18.62
C PRO A 91 -0.09 6.32 17.98
N ALA A 92 0.98 6.85 18.57
CA ALA A 92 2.35 6.63 18.08
C ALA A 92 2.73 5.13 18.14
N GLU A 93 2.25 4.41 19.14
CA GLU A 93 2.45 2.96 19.32
C GLU A 93 1.79 2.16 18.19
N THR A 94 0.64 2.63 17.69
CA THR A 94 -0.02 1.99 16.55
C THR A 94 0.76 2.21 15.25
N ILE A 95 1.26 3.43 15.03
CA ILE A 95 2.12 3.72 13.86
C ILE A 95 3.43 2.92 13.95
N ALA A 96 4.03 2.83 15.13
CA ALA A 96 5.24 2.02 15.36
C ALA A 96 4.99 0.53 15.07
N ALA A 97 3.82 0.01 15.46
CA ALA A 97 3.42 -1.36 15.13
C ALA A 97 3.27 -1.58 13.62
N MET A 98 2.62 -0.66 12.89
CA MET A 98 2.55 -0.74 11.41
C MET A 98 3.95 -0.79 10.78
N ILE A 99 4.89 0.01 11.29
CA ILE A 99 6.28 -0.01 10.82
C ILE A 99 6.94 -1.34 11.15
N ALA A 100 6.69 -1.90 12.35
CA ALA A 100 7.24 -3.19 12.76
C ALA A 100 6.73 -4.34 11.88
N ASP A 101 5.44 -4.35 11.54
CA ASP A 101 4.82 -5.36 10.67
C ASP A 101 5.43 -5.33 9.27
N GLU A 102 5.52 -4.15 8.65
CA GLU A 102 6.17 -3.97 7.34
C GLU A 102 7.66 -4.31 7.37
N SER A 103 8.35 -3.99 8.47
CA SER A 103 9.74 -4.37 8.68
C SER A 103 9.91 -5.89 8.78
N ALA A 104 8.99 -6.58 9.45
CA ALA A 104 9.00 -8.04 9.58
C ALA A 104 8.75 -8.72 8.23
N ILE A 105 7.75 -8.24 7.46
CA ILE A 105 7.49 -8.69 6.08
C ILE A 105 8.75 -8.50 5.22
N GLY A 106 9.41 -7.35 5.36
CA GLY A 106 10.66 -7.05 4.67
C GLY A 106 11.78 -8.03 5.01
N MET A 107 12.05 -8.17 6.31
CA MET A 107 13.12 -9.00 6.86
C MET A 107 12.96 -10.47 6.46
N ILE A 108 11.77 -11.05 6.65
CA ILE A 108 11.53 -12.48 6.38
C ILE A 108 11.62 -12.80 4.88
N ASN A 109 11.15 -11.88 4.03
CA ASN A 109 11.15 -12.08 2.59
C ASN A 109 12.43 -11.59 1.89
N ASN A 110 13.46 -11.17 2.64
CA ASN A 110 14.69 -10.57 2.12
C ASN A 110 14.43 -9.47 1.09
N LYS A 111 13.51 -8.57 1.42
CA LYS A 111 13.07 -7.48 0.54
C LYS A 111 13.14 -6.15 1.28
N THR A 112 13.31 -5.08 0.51
CA THR A 112 13.17 -3.73 1.04
C THR A 112 11.68 -3.41 1.20
N THR A 113 11.31 -2.91 2.37
CA THR A 113 10.01 -2.31 2.65
C THR A 113 10.21 -0.89 3.18
N ALA A 114 9.19 -0.08 3.04
CA ALA A 114 9.12 1.31 3.45
C ALA A 114 7.69 1.59 3.91
N VAL A 115 7.57 2.51 4.86
CA VAL A 115 6.29 2.92 5.41
C VAL A 115 6.18 4.43 5.33
N ARG A 116 5.18 4.90 4.58
CA ARG A 116 4.78 6.31 4.46
C ARG A 116 3.32 6.42 4.85
N VAL A 117 3.09 6.47 6.16
CA VAL A 117 1.79 6.70 6.79
C VAL A 117 1.70 8.16 7.22
N ILE A 118 0.56 8.80 6.93
CA ILE A 118 0.32 10.22 7.13
C ILE A 118 -0.86 10.39 8.10
N PRO A 119 -0.62 10.65 9.39
CA PRO A 119 -1.66 11.03 10.32
C PRO A 119 -2.22 12.39 9.93
N ALA A 120 -3.49 12.46 9.55
CA ALA A 120 -4.15 13.67 9.06
C ALA A 120 -4.86 14.41 10.21
N PRO A 121 -4.31 15.53 10.71
CA PRO A 121 -4.85 16.22 11.87
C PRO A 121 -6.27 16.75 11.61
N GLY A 122 -7.19 16.50 12.54
CA GLY A 122 -8.58 16.96 12.45
C GLY A 122 -9.45 16.24 11.43
N CYS A 123 -8.90 15.27 10.69
CA CYS A 123 -9.64 14.46 9.72
C CYS A 123 -10.14 13.16 10.35
N LYS A 124 -11.30 12.69 9.90
CA LYS A 124 -11.94 11.44 10.30
C LYS A 124 -11.89 10.43 9.16
N VAL A 125 -12.13 9.16 9.48
CA VAL A 125 -12.23 8.09 8.49
C VAL A 125 -13.24 8.46 7.41
N GLY A 126 -12.83 8.36 6.15
CA GLY A 126 -13.63 8.73 4.98
C GLY A 126 -13.46 10.18 4.51
N ASP A 127 -12.82 11.06 5.30
CA ASP A 127 -12.44 12.39 4.82
C ASP A 127 -11.34 12.27 3.75
N LEU A 128 -11.28 13.22 2.82
CA LEU A 128 -10.24 13.29 1.80
C LEU A 128 -9.18 14.32 2.19
N VAL A 129 -7.91 13.92 2.14
CA VAL A 129 -6.76 14.79 2.38
C VAL A 129 -6.09 15.10 1.05
N GLU A 130 -5.98 16.37 0.72
CA GLU A 130 -5.33 16.83 -0.51
C GLU A 130 -3.88 17.22 -0.24
N PHE A 131 -2.95 16.46 -0.82
CA PHE A 131 -1.51 16.74 -0.73
C PHE A 131 -1.03 17.63 -1.88
N GLY A 132 -1.79 17.66 -2.99
CA GLY A 132 -1.54 18.48 -4.16
C GLY A 132 -0.38 17.98 -5.03
N GLY A 133 -0.30 18.51 -6.24
CA GLY A 133 0.75 18.17 -7.21
C GLY A 133 0.79 16.67 -7.51
N LEU A 134 1.99 16.08 -7.44
CA LEU A 134 2.21 14.66 -7.73
C LEU A 134 1.75 13.70 -6.63
N LEU A 135 1.53 14.21 -5.41
CA LEU A 135 1.16 13.40 -4.24
C LEU A 135 -0.35 13.14 -4.16
N GLY A 136 -1.14 13.80 -5.02
CA GLY A 136 -2.57 13.54 -5.18
C GLY A 136 -3.40 13.76 -3.91
N THR A 137 -4.39 12.89 -3.72
CA THR A 137 -5.38 12.95 -2.65
C THR A 137 -5.55 11.58 -2.02
N ALA A 138 -5.58 11.48 -0.69
CA ALA A 138 -5.83 10.20 -0.01
C ALA A 138 -7.11 10.26 0.84
N PRO A 139 -7.98 9.23 0.75
CA PRO A 139 -9.01 9.00 1.75
C PRO A 139 -8.37 8.56 3.08
N VAL A 140 -8.84 9.12 4.19
CA VAL A 140 -8.43 8.69 5.53
C VAL A 140 -8.98 7.29 5.79
N MET A 141 -8.07 6.33 5.93
CA MET A 141 -8.40 4.92 6.12
C MET A 141 -8.68 4.61 7.60
N PRO A 142 -9.57 3.65 7.90
CA PRO A 142 -9.75 3.18 9.26
C PRO A 142 -8.48 2.47 9.77
N VAL A 143 -8.18 2.67 11.05
CA VAL A 143 -7.13 1.94 11.77
C VAL A 143 -7.77 1.04 12.82
N ASN A 144 -7.14 -0.10 13.10
CA ASN A 144 -7.61 -1.01 14.13
C ASN A 144 -7.59 -0.34 15.52
N LYS A 145 -8.66 -0.55 16.31
CA LYS A 145 -8.90 0.13 17.60
C LYS A 145 -8.24 -0.56 18.78
N TYR A 146 -7.73 -1.77 18.60
CA TYR A 146 -7.07 -2.53 19.66
C TYR A 146 -5.63 -2.04 19.84
N SER A 147 -5.18 -1.96 21.09
CA SER A 147 -3.86 -1.40 21.42
C SER A 147 -2.72 -2.38 21.11
N SER A 148 -1.64 -1.83 20.55
CA SER A 148 -0.33 -2.49 20.37
C SER A 148 0.71 -2.06 21.42
N SER A 149 0.33 -1.24 22.41
CA SER A 149 1.26 -0.55 23.32
C SER A 149 2.08 -1.44 24.25
N LEU A 150 1.70 -2.70 24.47
CA LEU A 150 2.48 -3.64 25.28
C LEU A 150 3.57 -4.35 24.48
N PHE A 151 3.43 -4.38 23.15
CA PHE A 151 4.37 -5.04 22.25
C PHE A 151 5.50 -4.09 21.82
N ILE A 152 5.16 -2.82 21.55
CA ILE A 152 6.09 -1.73 21.23
C ILE A 152 6.78 -1.23 22.48
#